data_AF-D9WMX8-F1
#
_entry.id   AF-D9WMX8-F1
#
_cell.length_a   1.000
_cell.length_b   1.000
_cell.length_c   1.000
_cell.angle_alpha   90.00
_cell.angle_beta   90.00
_cell.angle_gamma   90.00
#
_symmetry.space_group_name_H-M   'P 1'
#
loop_
_entity.id
_entity.type
_entity.pdbx_description
1 polymer ?
#
loop_
_entity_poly.entity_id
_entity_poly.type
_entity_poly.pdbx_seq_one_letter_code
_entity_poly.pdbx_strand_id
1 'polypeptide(L)'
;MSSRDDDYKLGSVTHPDPAVRRKAVDHLLECVDIMDATGSRDLKLWFSDGTNYPGQDDIAARQDRLAEALSTVYDRLGDDQRMLLEYKFFEPAFYTTDVPDWGTAYAHCLKLGPKAQVCVDTGHHAPGTNIEFIVALLLREKKLGAFDFNSRFYADDDLMVGAADPFQLFRIMYEVIRGGGLTPDIAFMLDQCHNIEPKIPAIIRSVMNVQEATAKALLVDRDALATAQQSGDVLGANAVLMDAYNTDVRPLLAEVREELGIDPDPMAAYRASGWADRIVAERVGGEQAGWGA
;
A
#
# COMPACT_ATOMS: atom_id res chain seq x y z
N MET A 1 -2.21 -13.56 -6.26
CA MET A 1 -2.40 -14.69 -7.21
C MET A 1 -2.44 -14.12 -8.62
N SER A 2 -1.68 -14.64 -9.59
CA SER A 2 -1.76 -14.14 -10.97
C SER A 2 -2.86 -14.88 -11.76
N SER A 3 -3.45 -14.20 -12.74
CA SER A 3 -4.48 -14.66 -13.68
C SER A 3 -4.08 -15.81 -14.61
N ARG A 4 -3.07 -16.61 -14.23
CA ARG A 4 -2.48 -17.69 -15.06
C ARG A 4 -3.03 -19.08 -14.75
N ASP A 5 -3.89 -19.21 -13.75
CA ASP A 5 -4.63 -20.44 -13.47
C ASP A 5 -6.06 -20.28 -14.02
N ASP A 6 -6.41 -21.03 -15.06
CA ASP A 6 -7.71 -20.95 -15.74
C ASP A 6 -8.88 -21.13 -14.77
N ASP A 7 -8.66 -21.82 -13.64
CA ASP A 7 -9.66 -22.05 -12.60
C ASP A 7 -10.14 -20.73 -11.95
N TYR A 8 -9.31 -19.68 -11.88
CA TYR A 8 -9.66 -18.42 -11.21
C TYR A 8 -10.31 -17.37 -12.12
N LYS A 9 -10.68 -17.76 -13.34
CA LYS A 9 -11.28 -16.85 -14.33
C LYS A 9 -12.54 -16.13 -13.83
N LEU A 10 -13.33 -16.75 -12.94
CA LEU A 10 -14.55 -16.16 -12.36
C LEU A 10 -14.39 -15.75 -10.88
N GLY A 11 -13.14 -15.58 -10.44
CA GLY A 11 -12.77 -15.28 -9.06
C GLY A 11 -12.07 -16.46 -8.38
N SER A 12 -11.58 -16.21 -7.17
CA SER A 12 -10.88 -17.17 -6.32
C SER A 12 -11.76 -17.57 -5.13
N VAL A 13 -11.64 -16.86 -4.01
CA VAL A 13 -12.39 -17.10 -2.77
C VAL A 13 -13.88 -16.78 -2.90
N THR A 14 -14.28 -16.00 -3.90
CA THR A 14 -15.70 -15.69 -4.18
C THR A 14 -16.28 -16.48 -5.35
N HIS A 15 -15.50 -17.41 -5.93
CA HIS A 15 -15.92 -18.22 -7.07
C HIS A 15 -17.22 -19.00 -6.78
N PRO A 16 -18.15 -19.15 -7.74
CA PRO A 16 -19.41 -19.88 -7.53
C PRO A 16 -19.18 -21.38 -7.22
N ASP A 17 -18.21 -22.02 -7.87
CA ASP A 17 -17.82 -23.40 -7.59
C ASP A 17 -17.08 -23.52 -6.25
N PRO A 18 -17.61 -24.28 -5.25
CA PRO A 18 -16.95 -24.50 -3.98
C PRO A 18 -15.60 -25.24 -4.07
N ALA A 19 -15.33 -26.00 -5.12
CA ALA A 19 -14.04 -26.66 -5.30
C ALA A 19 -12.92 -25.65 -5.58
N VAL A 20 -13.19 -24.64 -6.43
CA VAL A 20 -12.25 -23.54 -6.71
C VAL A 20 -12.03 -22.70 -5.46
N ARG A 21 -13.09 -22.43 -4.67
CA ARG A 21 -12.95 -21.72 -3.39
C ARG A 21 -12.06 -22.45 -2.40
N ARG A 22 -12.24 -23.77 -2.25
CA ARG A 22 -11.38 -24.59 -1.37
C ARG A 22 -9.93 -24.50 -1.82
N LYS A 23 -9.66 -24.66 -3.12
CA LYS A 23 -8.30 -24.50 -3.69
C LYS A 23 -7.68 -23.13 -3.34
N ALA A 24 -8.47 -22.05 -3.48
CA ALA A 24 -8.00 -20.70 -3.14
C ALA A 24 -7.70 -20.56 -1.64
N VAL A 25 -8.60 -21.04 -0.77
CA VAL A 25 -8.42 -21.00 0.69
C VAL A 25 -7.23 -21.87 1.13
N ASP A 26 -7.08 -23.07 0.58
CA ASP A 26 -5.94 -23.96 0.87
C ASP A 26 -4.61 -23.26 0.56
N HIS A 27 -4.53 -22.50 -0.54
CA HIS A 27 -3.35 -21.69 -0.84
C HIS A 27 -3.14 -20.54 0.15
N LEU A 28 -4.20 -19.88 0.63
CA LEU A 28 -4.06 -18.86 1.68
C LEU A 28 -3.54 -19.47 2.99
N LEU A 29 -3.95 -20.69 3.33
CA LEU A 29 -3.45 -21.42 4.50
C LEU A 29 -1.99 -21.85 4.31
N GLU A 30 -1.60 -22.29 3.11
CA GLU A 30 -0.19 -22.54 2.76
C GLU A 30 0.67 -21.28 2.93
N CYS A 31 0.17 -20.10 2.56
CA CYS A 31 0.86 -18.85 2.83
C CYS A 31 1.09 -18.61 4.33
N VAL A 32 0.14 -18.99 5.20
CA VAL A 32 0.34 -18.92 6.65
C VAL A 32 1.37 -19.95 7.12
N ASP A 33 1.40 -21.15 6.55
CA ASP A 33 2.45 -22.14 6.85
C ASP A 33 3.85 -21.62 6.46
N ILE A 34 3.96 -20.90 5.34
CA ILE A 34 5.20 -20.23 4.91
C ILE A 34 5.55 -19.07 5.87
N MET A 35 4.57 -18.33 6.37
CA MET A 35 4.80 -17.31 7.41
C MET A 35 5.41 -17.93 8.66
N ASP A 36 4.89 -19.07 9.11
CA ASP A 36 5.42 -19.81 10.27
C ASP A 36 6.88 -20.24 10.03
N ALA A 37 7.19 -20.73 8.82
CA ALA A 37 8.54 -21.17 8.47
C ALA A 37 9.57 -20.04 8.31
N THR A 38 9.11 -18.84 7.93
CA THR A 38 9.98 -17.68 7.62
C THR A 38 10.04 -16.66 8.75
N GLY A 39 9.12 -16.72 9.71
CA GLY A 39 8.94 -15.72 10.76
C GLY A 39 8.23 -14.44 10.27
N SER A 40 7.54 -14.49 9.13
CA SER A 40 6.72 -13.36 8.68
C SER A 40 5.51 -13.16 9.62
N ARG A 41 5.28 -11.91 10.01
CA ARG A 41 4.15 -11.53 10.88
C ARG A 41 2.86 -11.30 10.10
N ASP A 42 2.98 -10.67 8.94
CA ASP A 42 1.84 -10.06 8.24
C ASP A 42 1.50 -10.86 6.96
N LEU A 43 0.22 -11.22 6.81
CA LEU A 43 -0.37 -11.78 5.59
C LEU A 43 -1.14 -10.67 4.86
N LYS A 44 -0.60 -10.16 3.75
CA LYS A 44 -1.33 -9.22 2.87
C LYS A 44 -2.22 -9.99 1.90
N LEU A 45 -3.50 -9.62 1.86
CA LEU A 45 -4.52 -10.21 1.01
C LEU A 45 -5.09 -9.15 0.08
N TRP A 46 -4.76 -9.29 -1.21
CA TRP A 46 -5.42 -8.61 -2.32
C TRP A 46 -6.09 -9.66 -3.20
N PHE A 47 -7.35 -9.41 -3.56
CA PHE A 47 -8.14 -10.30 -4.41
C PHE A 47 -8.52 -9.60 -5.70
N SER A 48 -8.28 -10.27 -6.82
CA SER A 48 -8.79 -9.88 -8.14
C SER A 48 -10.29 -10.16 -8.34
N ASP A 49 -10.95 -10.67 -7.30
CA ASP A 49 -12.32 -11.17 -7.31
C ASP A 49 -13.32 -10.05 -7.62
N GLY A 50 -14.20 -10.32 -8.58
CA GLY A 50 -15.24 -9.41 -8.98
C GLY A 50 -16.00 -9.87 -10.23
N THR A 51 -16.78 -8.98 -10.82
CA THR A 51 -17.56 -9.23 -12.04
C THR A 51 -17.36 -8.11 -13.07
N ASN A 52 -17.64 -8.43 -14.34
CA ASN A 52 -17.52 -7.50 -15.46
C ASN A 52 -18.86 -7.03 -16.01
N TYR A 53 -19.98 -7.67 -15.63
CA TYR A 53 -21.31 -7.33 -16.13
C TYR A 53 -22.40 -7.42 -15.05
N PRO A 54 -23.41 -6.53 -15.08
CA PRO A 54 -24.61 -6.66 -14.25
C PRO A 54 -25.29 -8.01 -14.38
N GLY A 55 -25.57 -8.65 -13.24
CA GLY A 55 -26.23 -9.96 -13.18
C GLY A 55 -25.31 -11.17 -13.41
N GLN A 56 -23.98 -10.96 -13.54
CA GLN A 56 -23.03 -12.07 -13.72
C GLN A 56 -23.00 -13.03 -12.52
N ASP A 57 -23.17 -12.50 -11.30
CA ASP A 57 -23.24 -13.26 -10.05
C ASP A 57 -23.99 -12.41 -9.00
N ASP A 58 -24.37 -13.01 -7.89
CA ASP A 58 -25.08 -12.33 -6.80
C ASP A 58 -24.10 -11.62 -5.85
N ILE A 59 -24.23 -10.30 -5.75
CA ILE A 59 -23.31 -9.45 -4.98
C ILE A 59 -23.29 -9.84 -3.50
N ALA A 60 -24.45 -10.15 -2.91
CA ALA A 60 -24.54 -10.48 -1.48
C ALA A 60 -23.90 -11.85 -1.20
N ALA A 61 -24.21 -12.85 -2.01
CA ALA A 61 -23.65 -14.18 -1.88
C ALA A 61 -22.13 -14.19 -2.11
N ARG A 62 -21.57 -13.29 -2.94
CA ARG A 62 -20.13 -13.12 -3.08
C ARG A 62 -19.49 -12.55 -1.82
N GLN A 63 -20.14 -11.57 -1.17
CA GLN A 63 -19.68 -11.04 0.12
C GLN A 63 -19.72 -12.09 1.24
N ASP A 64 -20.72 -12.98 1.24
CA ASP A 64 -20.78 -14.11 2.17
C ASP A 64 -19.60 -15.08 1.95
N ARG A 65 -19.29 -15.41 0.68
CA ARG A 65 -18.16 -16.27 0.31
C ARG A 65 -16.81 -15.64 0.70
N LEU A 66 -16.64 -14.33 0.46
CA LEU A 66 -15.46 -13.60 0.89
C LEU A 66 -15.31 -13.65 2.42
N ALA A 67 -16.39 -13.39 3.17
CA ALA A 67 -16.39 -13.42 4.62
C ALA A 67 -16.01 -14.82 5.18
N GLU A 68 -16.53 -15.89 4.58
CA GLU A 68 -16.18 -17.28 4.94
C GLU A 68 -14.68 -17.55 4.76
N ALA A 69 -14.11 -17.14 3.62
CA ALA A 69 -12.68 -17.32 3.35
C ALA A 69 -11.80 -16.50 4.30
N LEU A 70 -12.14 -15.23 4.51
CA LEU A 70 -11.40 -14.37 5.44
C LEU A 70 -11.45 -14.90 6.88
N SER A 71 -12.60 -15.38 7.35
CA SER A 71 -12.75 -15.99 8.67
C SER A 71 -11.88 -17.23 8.81
N THR A 72 -11.87 -18.11 7.80
CA THR A 72 -11.08 -19.34 7.81
C THR A 72 -9.59 -19.05 7.96
N VAL A 73 -9.07 -18.06 7.21
CA VAL A 73 -7.67 -17.65 7.31
C VAL A 73 -7.39 -16.96 8.64
N TYR A 74 -8.29 -16.10 9.11
CA TYR A 74 -8.16 -15.40 10.39
C TYR A 74 -8.04 -16.37 11.58
N ASP A 75 -8.85 -17.43 11.58
CA ASP A 75 -8.83 -18.48 12.60
C ASP A 75 -7.54 -19.30 12.59
N ARG A 76 -6.87 -19.40 11.42
CA ARG A 76 -5.57 -20.08 11.29
C ARG A 76 -4.39 -19.24 11.79
N LEU A 77 -4.50 -17.91 11.83
CA LEU A 77 -3.39 -17.05 12.26
C LEU A 77 -3.01 -17.31 13.71
N GLY A 78 -1.71 -17.33 14.00
CA GLY A 78 -1.18 -17.27 15.37
C GLY A 78 -1.51 -15.96 16.09
N ASP A 79 -1.18 -15.87 17.37
CA ASP A 79 -1.49 -14.70 18.22
C ASP A 79 -0.69 -13.45 17.82
N ASP A 80 0.55 -13.64 17.37
CA ASP A 80 1.44 -12.55 16.92
C ASP A 80 1.27 -12.21 15.44
N GLN A 81 0.47 -12.99 14.69
CA GLN A 81 0.27 -12.79 13.25
C GLN A 81 -0.91 -11.87 12.95
N ARG A 82 -0.87 -11.25 11.76
CA ARG A 82 -1.90 -10.29 11.33
C ARG A 82 -2.28 -10.48 9.87
N MET A 83 -3.55 -10.30 9.58
CA MET A 83 -4.11 -10.18 8.23
C MET A 83 -4.25 -8.70 7.85
N LEU A 84 -3.78 -8.36 6.64
CA LEU A 84 -3.93 -7.06 6.02
C LEU A 84 -4.82 -7.20 4.78
N LEU A 85 -6.04 -6.68 4.84
CA LEU A 85 -6.97 -6.69 3.71
C LEU A 85 -6.79 -5.44 2.88
N GLU A 86 -6.33 -5.62 1.65
CA GLU A 86 -6.16 -4.58 0.67
C GLU A 86 -7.43 -4.44 -0.19
N TYR A 87 -7.80 -3.19 -0.50
CA TYR A 87 -8.93 -2.89 -1.40
C TYR A 87 -8.41 -2.32 -2.72
N LYS A 88 -9.18 -2.50 -3.80
CA LYS A 88 -8.90 -1.93 -5.12
C LYS A 88 -10.18 -1.53 -5.83
N PHE A 89 -10.28 -0.28 -6.27
CA PHE A 89 -11.50 0.27 -6.88
C PHE A 89 -12.01 -0.54 -8.08
N PHE A 90 -11.11 -0.94 -8.98
CA PHE A 90 -11.40 -1.78 -10.15
C PHE A 90 -10.10 -2.42 -10.65
N GLU A 91 -10.21 -3.27 -11.66
CA GLU A 91 -9.14 -4.06 -12.28
C GLU A 91 -8.67 -5.25 -11.41
N PRO A 92 -8.78 -6.49 -11.93
CA PRO A 92 -9.23 -6.86 -13.27
C PRO A 92 -10.76 -6.90 -13.44
N ALA A 93 -11.53 -6.66 -12.38
CA ALA A 93 -12.99 -6.55 -12.46
C ALA A 93 -13.43 -5.12 -12.83
N PHE A 94 -14.38 -4.99 -13.75
CA PHE A 94 -14.79 -3.70 -14.32
C PHE A 94 -16.25 -3.30 -14.03
N TYR A 95 -17.01 -4.13 -13.32
CA TYR A 95 -18.36 -3.79 -12.86
C TYR A 95 -18.46 -3.80 -11.33
N THR A 96 -18.15 -4.91 -10.67
CA THR A 96 -18.05 -4.99 -9.21
C THR A 96 -16.74 -5.63 -8.80
N THR A 97 -15.95 -4.99 -7.93
CA THR A 97 -14.85 -5.65 -7.20
C THR A 97 -15.37 -6.07 -5.84
N ASP A 98 -14.97 -7.25 -5.35
CA ASP A 98 -15.47 -7.76 -4.07
C ASP A 98 -14.89 -7.01 -2.84
N VAL A 99 -13.77 -6.31 -3.01
CA VAL A 99 -13.21 -5.38 -2.02
C VAL A 99 -12.87 -4.03 -2.70
N PRO A 100 -13.88 -3.22 -3.07
CA PRO A 100 -13.67 -2.07 -3.96
C PRO A 100 -13.10 -0.84 -3.24
N ASP A 101 -13.30 -0.74 -1.93
CA ASP A 101 -12.97 0.47 -1.17
C ASP A 101 -12.62 0.17 0.29
N TRP A 102 -12.10 1.21 0.95
CA TRP A 102 -11.74 1.19 2.37
C TRP A 102 -12.92 0.86 3.27
N GLY A 103 -14.16 1.20 2.88
CA GLY A 103 -15.36 0.97 3.68
C GLY A 103 -15.71 -0.52 3.76
N THR A 104 -15.62 -1.21 2.63
CA THR A 104 -15.81 -2.67 2.53
C THR A 104 -14.69 -3.40 3.27
N ALA A 105 -13.43 -3.02 3.04
CA ALA A 105 -12.29 -3.60 3.76
C ALA A 105 -12.39 -3.39 5.28
N TYR A 106 -12.73 -2.17 5.71
CA TYR A 106 -12.97 -1.83 7.10
C TYR A 106 -14.08 -2.70 7.73
N ALA A 107 -15.22 -2.87 7.05
CA ALA A 107 -16.35 -3.64 7.57
C ALA A 107 -15.98 -5.12 7.79
N HIS A 108 -15.23 -5.74 6.88
CA HIS A 108 -14.73 -7.11 7.06
C HIS A 108 -13.72 -7.18 8.21
N CYS A 109 -12.73 -6.29 8.23
CA CYS A 109 -11.72 -6.26 9.30
C CYS A 109 -12.34 -6.00 10.69
N LEU A 110 -13.39 -5.19 10.76
CA LEU A 110 -14.13 -4.90 11.99
C LEU A 110 -14.83 -6.15 12.53
N LYS A 111 -15.45 -6.96 11.66
CA LYS A 111 -16.15 -8.19 12.04
C LYS A 111 -15.22 -9.31 12.47
N LEU A 112 -14.06 -9.45 11.82
CA LEU A 112 -13.09 -10.53 12.10
C LEU A 112 -12.43 -10.37 13.48
N GLY A 113 -11.92 -9.17 13.77
CA GLY A 113 -11.35 -8.86 15.09
C GLY A 113 -9.99 -8.14 15.03
N PRO A 114 -9.22 -8.14 16.14
CA PRO A 114 -8.03 -7.31 16.28
C PRO A 114 -6.87 -7.70 15.34
N LYS A 115 -6.77 -8.96 14.91
CA LYS A 115 -5.71 -9.41 13.98
C LYS A 115 -5.98 -9.04 12.51
N ALA A 116 -7.09 -8.36 12.21
CA ALA A 116 -7.45 -7.95 10.86
C ALA A 116 -7.45 -6.42 10.74
N GLN A 117 -6.64 -5.91 9.83
CA GLN A 117 -6.49 -4.48 9.53
C GLN A 117 -6.48 -4.24 8.02
N VAL A 118 -6.63 -2.99 7.63
CA VAL A 118 -6.70 -2.55 6.23
C VAL A 118 -5.31 -2.18 5.72
N CYS A 119 -4.99 -2.62 4.50
CA CYS A 119 -3.88 -2.08 3.72
C CYS A 119 -4.41 -0.97 2.80
N VAL A 120 -3.76 0.19 2.83
CA VAL A 120 -4.09 1.32 1.95
C VAL A 120 -3.04 1.39 0.85
N ASP A 121 -3.43 1.02 -0.37
CA ASP A 121 -2.65 1.29 -1.56
C ASP A 121 -3.00 2.68 -2.12
N THR A 122 -2.01 3.53 -2.37
CA THR A 122 -2.24 4.92 -2.83
C THR A 122 -2.84 5.05 -4.23
N GLY A 123 -2.70 4.03 -5.08
CA GLY A 123 -3.23 3.93 -6.44
C GLY A 123 -4.68 3.48 -6.52
N HIS A 124 -5.18 2.80 -5.48
CA HIS A 124 -6.39 1.98 -5.54
C HIS A 124 -7.73 2.69 -5.35
N HIS A 125 -7.78 4.00 -5.57
CA HIS A 125 -8.94 4.84 -5.24
C HIS A 125 -9.64 5.41 -6.47
N ALA A 126 -10.95 5.66 -6.35
CA ALA A 126 -11.69 6.41 -7.36
C ALA A 126 -11.08 7.81 -7.59
N PRO A 127 -11.18 8.39 -8.81
CA PRO A 127 -10.71 9.75 -9.08
C PRO A 127 -11.33 10.78 -8.13
N GLY A 128 -10.52 11.70 -7.61
CA GLY A 128 -10.95 12.75 -6.68
C GLY A 128 -11.10 12.31 -5.23
N THR A 129 -10.77 11.05 -4.89
CA THR A 129 -10.78 10.57 -3.50
C THR A 129 -9.74 11.30 -2.65
N ASN A 130 -10.15 11.76 -1.46
CA ASN A 130 -9.25 12.26 -0.43
C ASN A 130 -8.69 11.07 0.36
N ILE A 131 -7.42 10.70 0.13
CA ILE A 131 -6.79 9.52 0.72
C ILE A 131 -6.41 9.79 2.19
N GLU A 132 -5.92 10.98 2.50
CA GLU A 132 -5.54 11.35 3.88
C GLU A 132 -6.74 11.34 4.86
N PHE A 133 -7.96 11.60 4.38
CA PHE A 133 -9.19 11.38 5.15
C PHE A 133 -9.38 9.90 5.53
N ILE A 134 -9.14 8.98 4.58
CA ILE A 134 -9.24 7.53 4.82
C ILE A 134 -8.21 7.10 5.85
N VAL A 135 -6.97 7.57 5.70
CA VAL A 135 -5.87 7.32 6.64
C VAL A 135 -6.22 7.82 8.04
N ALA A 136 -6.68 9.05 8.18
CA ALA A 136 -7.08 9.63 9.47
C ALA A 136 -8.18 8.80 10.15
N LEU A 137 -9.16 8.32 9.38
CA LEU A 137 -10.26 7.52 9.89
C LEU A 137 -9.81 6.11 10.31
N LEU A 138 -9.04 5.42 9.47
CA LEU A 138 -8.53 4.08 9.78
C LEU A 138 -7.58 4.09 10.98
N LEU A 139 -6.77 5.13 11.15
CA LEU A 139 -5.95 5.33 12.36
C LEU A 139 -6.83 5.53 13.60
N ARG A 140 -7.84 6.39 13.51
CA ARG A 140 -8.80 6.63 14.60
C ARG A 140 -9.52 5.36 15.05
N GLU A 141 -9.88 4.49 14.10
CA GLU A 141 -10.53 3.21 14.37
C GLU A 141 -9.55 2.05 14.64
N LYS A 142 -8.23 2.32 14.67
CA LYS A 142 -7.15 1.32 14.86
C LYS A 142 -7.19 0.18 13.83
N LYS A 143 -7.63 0.51 12.60
CA LYS A 143 -7.75 -0.41 11.48
C LYS A 143 -6.80 -0.11 10.33
N LEU A 144 -5.92 0.87 10.42
CA LEU A 144 -4.81 1.00 9.48
C LEU A 144 -3.68 0.04 9.89
N GLY A 145 -3.36 -0.93 9.02
CA GLY A 145 -2.31 -1.91 9.27
C GLY A 145 -1.11 -1.77 8.35
N ALA A 146 -1.31 -1.28 7.13
CA ALA A 146 -0.24 -1.12 6.16
C ALA A 146 -0.54 -0.06 5.10
N PHE A 147 0.52 0.38 4.43
CA PHE A 147 0.51 1.11 3.18
C PHE A 147 1.23 0.32 2.10
N ASP A 148 0.67 0.39 0.90
CA ASP A 148 1.38 0.14 -0.35
C ASP A 148 1.53 1.49 -1.07
N PHE A 149 2.76 1.99 -1.08
CA PHE A 149 3.06 3.31 -1.65
C PHE A 149 3.45 3.22 -3.12
N ASN A 150 2.78 4.05 -3.91
CA ASN A 150 3.02 4.31 -5.32
C ASN A 150 2.49 5.70 -5.67
N SER A 151 2.43 5.99 -6.97
CA SER A 151 1.83 7.21 -7.47
C SER A 151 1.04 6.93 -8.72
N ARG A 152 0.03 7.77 -8.95
CA ARG A 152 -0.84 7.68 -10.12
C ARG A 152 -1.26 9.03 -10.69
N PHE A 153 -1.41 9.07 -12.00
CA PHE A 153 -2.07 10.14 -12.75
C PHE A 153 -3.48 9.76 -13.18
N TYR A 154 -3.75 8.47 -13.43
CA TYR A 154 -5.04 7.98 -13.92
C TYR A 154 -5.70 6.99 -12.95
N ALA A 155 -5.11 5.83 -12.75
CA ALA A 155 -5.69 4.74 -11.98
C ALA A 155 -4.59 4.04 -11.18
N ASP A 156 -4.55 2.71 -11.18
CA ASP A 156 -3.45 1.97 -10.56
C ASP A 156 -2.22 1.95 -11.48
N ASP A 157 -1.56 3.11 -11.59
CA ASP A 157 -0.46 3.30 -12.55
C ASP A 157 0.88 2.77 -12.03
N ASP A 158 0.97 2.45 -10.73
CA ASP A 158 2.11 1.79 -10.11
C ASP A 158 3.46 2.55 -10.22
N LEU A 159 3.41 3.88 -10.33
CA LEU A 159 4.60 4.71 -10.52
C LEU A 159 5.36 4.98 -9.21
N MET A 160 6.57 5.54 -9.33
CA MET A 160 7.34 6.01 -8.17
C MET A 160 6.50 6.90 -7.26
N VAL A 161 6.39 6.53 -5.98
CA VAL A 161 5.62 7.26 -4.98
C VAL A 161 5.97 8.76 -4.95
N GLY A 162 4.94 9.61 -4.92
CA GLY A 162 5.08 11.06 -4.91
C GLY A 162 5.40 11.70 -6.27
N ALA A 163 5.44 10.94 -7.38
CA ALA A 163 5.71 11.49 -8.71
C ALA A 163 4.57 12.37 -9.26
N ALA A 164 3.32 12.00 -9.01
CA ALA A 164 2.15 12.71 -9.51
C ALA A 164 1.68 13.82 -8.56
N ASP A 165 1.62 13.51 -7.26
CA ASP A 165 1.22 14.45 -6.22
C ASP A 165 2.09 14.28 -4.95
N PRO A 166 3.28 14.92 -4.91
CA PRO A 166 4.12 14.91 -3.72
C PRO A 166 3.48 15.60 -2.52
N PHE A 167 2.51 16.50 -2.74
CA PHE A 167 1.80 17.17 -1.66
C PHE A 167 0.75 16.26 -1.01
N GLN A 168 0.07 15.40 -1.78
CA GLN A 168 -0.76 14.34 -1.21
C GLN A 168 0.05 13.36 -0.37
N LEU A 169 1.22 12.92 -0.84
CA LEU A 169 2.10 12.06 -0.04
C LEU A 169 2.46 12.72 1.30
N PHE A 170 2.84 14.01 1.28
CA PHE A 170 3.07 14.79 2.50
C PHE A 170 1.84 14.85 3.42
N ARG A 171 0.64 15.10 2.88
CA ARG A 171 -0.60 15.17 3.68
C ARG A 171 -0.99 13.81 4.27
N ILE A 172 -0.76 12.71 3.54
CA ILE A 172 -0.91 11.35 4.05
C ILE A 172 0.04 11.12 5.23
N MET A 173 1.34 11.43 5.06
CA MET A 173 2.32 11.24 6.13
C MET A 173 2.05 12.13 7.34
N TYR A 174 1.49 13.34 7.13
CA TYR A 174 1.03 14.19 8.22
C TYR A 174 -0.08 13.52 9.06
N GLU A 175 -1.11 12.94 8.43
CA GLU A 175 -2.15 12.22 9.18
C GLU A 175 -1.61 10.94 9.85
N VAL A 176 -0.66 10.25 9.23
CA VAL A 176 0.07 9.13 9.86
C VAL A 176 0.74 9.57 11.15
N ILE A 177 1.55 10.64 11.11
CA ILE A 177 2.27 11.14 12.29
C ILE A 177 1.28 11.65 13.34
N ARG A 178 0.30 12.48 12.93
CA ARG A 178 -0.71 13.06 13.82
C ARG A 178 -1.53 11.99 14.52
N GLY A 179 -1.87 10.92 13.79
CA GLY A 179 -2.63 9.78 14.29
C GLY A 179 -1.80 8.76 15.09
N GLY A 180 -0.50 8.99 15.27
CA GLY A 180 0.39 8.07 16.00
C GLY A 180 0.72 6.79 15.22
N GLY A 181 0.58 6.81 13.90
CA GLY A 181 0.80 5.67 13.01
C GLY A 181 2.25 5.47 12.56
N LEU A 182 3.14 6.43 12.77
CA LEU A 182 4.57 6.28 12.46
C LEU A 182 5.24 5.37 13.51
N THR A 183 4.92 4.07 13.45
CA THR A 183 5.38 3.04 14.39
C THR A 183 5.65 1.74 13.63
N PRO A 184 6.37 0.77 14.22
CA PRO A 184 6.56 -0.56 13.63
C PRO A 184 5.27 -1.39 13.50
N ASP A 185 4.17 -0.93 14.11
CA ASP A 185 2.88 -1.61 13.99
C ASP A 185 2.26 -1.37 12.61
N ILE A 186 2.54 -0.25 11.93
CA ILE A 186 2.10 -0.04 10.55
C ILE A 186 3.21 -0.44 9.58
N ALA A 187 2.90 -1.35 8.65
CA ALA A 187 3.84 -1.72 7.61
C ALA A 187 3.84 -0.67 6.48
N PHE A 188 5.00 -0.08 6.19
CA PHE A 188 5.17 0.86 5.07
C PHE A 188 5.90 0.14 3.94
N MET A 189 5.18 -0.23 2.89
CA MET A 189 5.69 -0.98 1.74
C MET A 189 5.65 -0.11 0.48
N LEU A 190 6.43 -0.48 -0.53
CA LEU A 190 6.30 0.04 -1.89
C LEU A 190 5.66 -1.05 -2.73
N ASP A 191 4.60 -0.73 -3.46
CA ASP A 191 3.99 -1.61 -4.46
C ASP A 191 3.96 -0.86 -5.79
N GLN A 192 4.94 -1.13 -6.64
CA GLN A 192 5.23 -0.31 -7.82
C GLN A 192 5.71 -1.18 -8.99
N CYS A 193 5.42 -0.74 -10.20
CA CYS A 193 5.75 -1.41 -11.45
C CYS A 193 6.62 -0.52 -12.34
N HIS A 194 7.93 -0.77 -12.29
CA HIS A 194 8.92 -0.05 -13.10
C HIS A 194 9.01 -0.67 -14.50
N ASN A 195 8.21 -0.15 -15.41
CA ASN A 195 8.07 -0.66 -16.78
C ASN A 195 9.25 -0.25 -17.68
N ILE A 196 9.77 0.97 -17.53
CA ILE A 196 10.85 1.52 -18.36
C ILE A 196 12.05 2.00 -17.54
N GLU A 197 11.84 2.28 -16.26
CA GLU A 197 12.86 2.75 -15.35
C GLU A 197 13.77 1.60 -14.90
N PRO A 198 15.07 1.86 -14.69
CA PRO A 198 15.92 0.94 -13.95
C PRO A 198 15.34 0.68 -12.55
N LYS A 199 15.00 -0.58 -12.27
CA LYS A 199 14.24 -1.00 -11.07
C LYS A 199 14.85 -0.51 -9.74
N ILE A 200 16.15 -0.73 -9.53
CA ILE A 200 16.81 -0.36 -8.26
C ILE A 200 16.86 1.17 -8.07
N PRO A 201 17.34 1.97 -9.03
CA PRO A 201 17.28 3.44 -8.93
C PRO A 201 15.88 4.01 -8.68
N ALA A 202 14.85 3.43 -9.32
CA ALA A 202 13.49 3.89 -9.14
C ALA A 202 12.95 3.58 -7.73
N ILE A 203 13.29 2.42 -7.16
CA ILE A 203 13.01 2.10 -5.75
C ILE A 203 13.77 3.06 -4.81
N ILE A 204 15.06 3.33 -5.04
CA ILE A 204 15.83 4.28 -4.22
C ILE A 204 15.15 5.65 -4.21
N ARG A 205 14.74 6.16 -5.39
CA ARG A 205 14.00 7.41 -5.51
C ARG A 205 12.70 7.40 -4.72
N SER A 206 11.96 6.30 -4.78
CA SER A 206 10.67 6.15 -4.10
C SER A 206 10.84 6.17 -2.57
N VAL A 207 11.82 5.44 -2.04
CA VAL A 207 12.18 5.47 -0.61
C VAL A 207 12.56 6.90 -0.18
N MET A 208 13.37 7.59 -0.98
CA MET A 208 13.75 8.98 -0.69
C MET A 208 12.54 9.92 -0.66
N ASN A 209 11.58 9.76 -1.59
CA ASN A 209 10.37 10.57 -1.61
C ASN A 209 9.50 10.37 -0.35
N VAL A 210 9.35 9.14 0.13
CA VAL A 210 8.65 8.85 1.39
C VAL A 210 9.38 9.46 2.58
N GLN A 211 10.71 9.34 2.63
CA GLN A 211 11.54 9.95 3.68
C GLN A 211 11.41 11.49 3.70
N GLU A 212 11.45 12.13 2.52
CA GLU A 212 11.27 13.58 2.39
C GLU A 212 9.87 14.02 2.84
N ALA A 213 8.81 13.33 2.41
CA ALA A 213 7.45 13.63 2.85
C ALA A 213 7.28 13.44 4.36
N THR A 214 7.88 12.39 4.93
CA THR A 214 7.87 12.12 6.37
C THR A 214 8.59 13.23 7.15
N ALA A 215 9.80 13.60 6.72
CA ALA A 215 10.58 14.66 7.37
C ALA A 215 9.83 16.01 7.32
N LYS A 216 9.25 16.37 6.17
CA LYS A 216 8.41 17.57 6.05
C LYS A 216 7.20 17.51 6.98
N ALA A 217 6.52 16.38 7.06
CA ALA A 217 5.36 16.22 7.92
C ALA A 217 5.71 16.32 9.42
N LEU A 218 6.91 15.88 9.83
CA LEU A 218 7.43 16.06 11.19
C LEU A 218 7.71 17.53 11.55
N LEU A 219 7.92 18.40 10.56
CA LEU A 219 8.17 19.83 10.76
C LEU A 219 6.91 20.68 10.93
N VAL A 220 5.72 20.11 10.78
CA VAL A 220 4.46 20.84 10.95
C VAL A 220 4.32 21.31 12.39
N ASP A 221 4.24 22.63 12.61
CA ASP A 221 3.94 23.22 13.92
C ASP A 221 2.49 22.95 14.30
N ARG A 222 2.28 21.90 15.10
CA ARG A 222 0.95 21.42 15.49
C ARG A 222 0.22 22.38 16.42
N ASP A 223 0.93 23.17 17.21
CA ASP A 223 0.32 24.12 18.14
C ASP A 223 -0.17 25.36 17.40
N ALA A 224 0.64 25.88 16.46
CA ALA A 224 0.23 26.95 15.56
C ALA A 224 -0.96 26.51 14.68
N LEU A 225 -0.90 25.29 14.13
CA LEU A 225 -1.97 24.73 13.33
C LEU A 225 -3.28 24.59 14.14
N ALA A 226 -3.20 24.03 15.36
CA ALA A 226 -4.38 23.87 16.22
C ALA A 226 -4.99 25.22 16.59
N THR A 227 -4.16 26.23 16.86
CA THR A 227 -4.61 27.60 17.15
C THR A 227 -5.37 28.18 15.96
N ALA A 228 -4.80 28.13 14.75
CA ALA A 228 -5.43 28.63 13.54
C ALA A 228 -6.74 27.90 13.21
N GLN A 229 -6.78 26.57 13.39
CA GLN A 229 -7.98 25.76 13.21
C GLN A 229 -9.09 26.15 14.18
N GLN A 230 -8.78 26.32 15.47
CA GLN A 230 -9.76 26.68 16.50
C GLN A 230 -10.30 28.10 16.34
N SER A 231 -9.50 29.04 15.84
CA SER A 231 -9.92 30.41 15.56
C SER A 231 -10.64 30.57 14.22
N GLY A 232 -10.69 29.53 13.38
CA GLY A 232 -11.24 29.60 12.02
C GLY A 232 -10.36 30.39 11.03
N ASP A 233 -9.06 30.53 11.31
CA ASP A 233 -8.11 31.16 10.39
C ASP A 233 -7.72 30.18 9.27
N VAL A 234 -8.54 30.17 8.21
CA VAL A 234 -8.39 29.28 7.06
C VAL A 234 -7.02 29.44 6.38
N LEU A 235 -6.56 30.68 6.20
CA LEU A 235 -5.29 30.94 5.50
C LEU A 235 -4.10 30.67 6.41
N GLY A 236 -4.18 31.00 7.70
CA GLY A 236 -3.15 30.66 8.68
C GLY A 236 -2.96 29.16 8.81
N ALA A 237 -4.05 28.38 8.89
CA ALA A 237 -3.97 26.92 8.96
C ALA A 237 -3.33 26.32 7.70
N ASN A 238 -3.67 26.83 6.51
CA ASN A 238 -3.01 26.41 5.28
C ASN A 238 -1.53 26.78 5.25
N ALA A 239 -1.17 28.00 5.68
CA ALA A 239 0.20 28.48 5.70
C ALA A 239 1.12 27.58 6.52
N VAL A 240 0.68 27.13 7.71
CA VAL A 240 1.47 26.23 8.56
C VAL A 240 1.84 24.92 7.86
N LEU A 241 0.92 24.32 7.10
CA LEU A 241 1.20 23.12 6.31
C LEU A 241 2.16 23.43 5.15
N MET A 242 1.97 24.56 4.48
CA MET A 242 2.79 24.97 3.34
C MET A 242 4.22 25.31 3.74
N ASP A 243 4.43 25.92 4.91
CA ASP A 243 5.76 26.24 5.43
C ASP A 243 6.57 24.96 5.67
N ALA A 244 5.96 23.95 6.29
CA ALA A 244 6.57 22.64 6.49
C ALA A 244 6.83 21.92 5.15
N TYR A 245 5.86 21.91 4.24
CA TYR A 245 5.98 21.25 2.93
C TYR A 245 7.07 21.87 2.03
N ASN A 246 7.22 23.20 2.07
CA ASN A 246 8.18 23.92 1.25
C ASN A 246 9.61 23.89 1.82
N THR A 247 9.79 23.38 3.04
CA THR A 247 11.11 23.23 3.64
C THR A 247 11.94 22.20 2.87
N ASP A 248 13.16 22.56 2.48
CA ASP A 248 14.11 21.62 1.89
C ASP A 248 14.74 20.76 3.00
N VAL A 249 14.26 19.52 3.10
CA VAL A 249 14.67 18.55 4.13
C VAL A 249 15.84 17.67 3.68
N ARG A 250 16.36 17.84 2.45
CA ARG A 250 17.47 16.99 1.94
C ARG A 250 18.74 17.08 2.80
N PRO A 251 19.16 18.25 3.32
CA PRO A 251 20.29 18.32 4.25
C PRO A 251 20.06 17.53 5.54
N LEU A 252 18.86 17.60 6.14
CA LEU A 252 18.53 16.84 7.35
C LEU A 252 18.60 15.32 7.10
N LEU A 253 18.08 14.86 5.96
CA LEU A 253 18.14 13.45 5.60
C LEU A 253 19.56 12.97 5.28
N ALA A 254 20.43 13.86 4.78
CA ALA A 254 21.85 13.55 4.60
C ALA A 254 22.54 13.34 5.95
N GLU A 255 22.33 14.23 6.92
CA GLU A 255 22.85 14.09 8.29
C GLU A 255 22.39 12.77 8.94
N VAL A 256 21.10 12.42 8.84
CA VAL A 256 20.59 11.13 9.35
C VAL A 256 21.33 9.94 8.75
N ARG A 257 21.65 9.97 7.45
CA ARG A 257 22.39 8.90 6.79
C ARG A 257 23.83 8.82 7.26
N GLU A 258 24.49 9.97 7.44
CA GLU A 258 25.84 10.03 8.01
C GLU A 258 25.89 9.47 9.43
N GLU A 259 24.91 9.80 10.28
CA GLU A 259 24.78 9.26 11.64
C GLU A 259 24.57 7.73 11.65
N LEU A 260 23.89 7.20 10.64
CA LEU A 260 23.73 5.76 10.42
C LEU A 260 24.98 5.09 9.82
N GLY A 261 26.02 5.87 9.48
CA GLY A 261 27.26 5.37 8.88
C GLY A 261 27.12 4.94 7.42
N ILE A 262 26.15 5.49 6.68
CA ILE A 262 25.90 5.22 5.26
C ILE A 262 26.05 6.49 4.42
N ASP A 263 26.11 6.35 3.09
CA ASP A 263 26.32 7.48 2.18
C ASP A 263 25.12 8.47 2.21
N PRO A 264 25.38 9.80 2.32
CA PRO A 264 24.32 10.81 2.37
C PRO A 264 23.49 10.94 1.08
N ASP A 265 24.01 10.51 -0.08
CA ASP A 265 23.32 10.49 -1.38
C ASP A 265 23.18 9.04 -1.90
N PRO A 266 22.04 8.38 -1.62
CA PRO A 266 21.79 7.00 -2.05
C PRO A 266 21.90 6.79 -3.57
N MET A 267 21.56 7.79 -4.38
CA MET A 267 21.60 7.71 -5.83
C MET A 267 23.04 7.79 -6.35
N ALA A 268 23.85 8.68 -5.78
CA ALA A 268 25.27 8.77 -6.10
C ALA A 268 26.01 7.50 -5.64
N ALA A 269 25.73 7.02 -4.42
CA ALA A 269 26.30 5.80 -3.87
C ALA A 269 26.01 4.57 -4.75
N TYR A 270 24.76 4.39 -5.17
CA TYR A 270 24.38 3.30 -6.07
C TYR A 270 25.12 3.39 -7.42
N ARG A 271 25.21 4.59 -8.00
CA ARG A 271 25.95 4.81 -9.24
C ARG A 271 27.44 4.48 -9.09
N ALA A 272 28.08 4.97 -8.03
CA ALA A 272 29.49 4.75 -7.76
C ALA A 272 29.82 3.27 -7.51
N SER A 273 28.85 2.49 -7.01
CA SER A 273 29.03 1.06 -6.76
C SER A 273 29.25 0.21 -8.02
N GLY A 274 28.86 0.71 -9.21
CA GLY A 274 28.88 -0.07 -10.45
C GLY A 274 27.97 -1.30 -10.44
N TRP A 275 27.05 -1.41 -9.47
CA TRP A 275 26.21 -2.59 -9.28
C TRP A 275 25.35 -2.91 -10.50
N ALA A 276 24.79 -1.88 -11.14
CA ALA A 276 23.96 -2.04 -12.33
C ALA A 276 24.72 -2.76 -13.46
N ASP A 277 25.94 -2.31 -13.77
CA ASP A 277 26.76 -2.91 -14.83
C ASP A 277 27.14 -4.35 -14.48
N ARG A 278 27.45 -4.61 -13.20
CA ARG A 278 27.81 -5.93 -12.70
C ARG A 278 26.69 -6.95 -12.87
N ILE A 279 25.46 -6.63 -12.42
CA ILE A 279 24.34 -7.56 -12.54
C ILE A 279 23.93 -7.81 -14.00
N VAL A 280 24.10 -6.83 -14.88
CA VAL A 280 23.88 -6.99 -16.32
C VAL A 280 24.90 -7.97 -16.91
N ALA A 281 26.18 -7.84 -16.53
CA ALA A 281 27.23 -8.74 -17.01
C ALA A 281 27.10 -10.18 -16.47
N GLU A 282 26.64 -10.35 -15.22
CA GLU A 282 26.53 -11.66 -14.58
C GLU A 282 25.27 -12.44 -14.97
N ARG A 283 24.16 -11.75 -15.30
CA ARG A 283 22.84 -12.37 -15.54
C ARG A 283 22.53 -12.47 -17.02
N VAL A 284 23.27 -13.34 -17.71
CA VAL A 284 23.11 -13.60 -19.15
C VAL A 284 22.12 -14.75 -19.39
N GLY A 285 21.34 -14.65 -20.48
CA GLY A 285 20.50 -15.76 -20.96
C GLY A 285 19.03 -15.74 -20.51
N GLY A 286 18.55 -14.65 -19.92
CA GLY A 286 17.12 -14.45 -19.68
C GLY A 286 16.39 -14.04 -20.97
N GLU A 287 15.21 -14.61 -21.19
CA GLU A 287 14.29 -14.10 -22.22
C GLU A 287 13.56 -12.87 -21.68
N GLN A 288 13.70 -11.75 -22.38
CA GLN A 288 12.99 -10.53 -22.04
C GLN A 288 11.51 -10.68 -22.41
N ALA A 289 10.63 -10.62 -21.40
CA ALA A 289 9.20 -10.47 -21.62
C ALA A 289 8.84 -8.98 -21.60
N GLY A 290 8.54 -8.39 -22.77
CA GLY A 290 8.17 -6.97 -22.90
C GLY A 290 9.20 -6.10 -23.63
N TRP A 291 9.00 -4.78 -23.62
CA TRP A 291 9.67 -3.82 -24.51
C TRP A 291 11.21 -3.93 -24.49
N GLY A 292 11.78 -4.40 -25.60
CA GLY A 292 13.21 -4.67 -25.81
C GLY A 292 13.58 -6.09 -26.27
N ALA A 293 12.60 -6.94 -26.62
CA ALA A 293 12.81 -8.23 -27.30
C ALA A 293 13.23 -8.10 -28.78
#